data_AF-A0A968P255-F1
#
_entry.id   AF-A0A968P255-F1
#
_cell.length_a   1.000
_cell.length_b   1.000
_cell.length_c   1.000
_cell.angle_alpha   90.00
_cell.angle_beta   90.00
_cell.angle_gamma   90.00
#
_symmetry.space_group_name_H-M   'P 1'
#
loop_
_entity.id
_entity.type
_entity.pdbx_description
1 polymer ?
#
loop_
_entity_poly.entity_id
_entity_poly.type
_entity_poly.pdbx_seq_one_letter_code
_entity_poly.pdbx_strand_id
1 'polypeptide(L)'
;MSNLQPQPCPNCGALSDNLISIDAGMRVALQEAGAAVSANEVCPACFDKLTGSVSQGLKLRMERDAREKNKMLMWKNRVHLIKNARGLMNQKAYSEAAVQYEKYLRVLEVVYNLKKGELSPKVFNNSARSKELTVVASVYWDLLRIYDTNPRYGDRMQMAAANSPSSFPSARFIPTSSRKRRPSRARPRTRVSCALF
;
A
#
# COMPACT_ATOMS: atom_id res chain seq x y z
N MET A 1 -4.41 -34.14 25.81
CA MET A 1 -3.00 -34.37 25.47
C MET A 1 -2.99 -35.26 24.24
N SER A 2 -2.67 -34.68 23.08
CA SER A 2 -2.64 -35.42 21.81
C SER A 2 -1.46 -36.38 21.84
N ASN A 3 -1.72 -37.68 21.74
CA ASN A 3 -0.70 -38.71 21.64
C ASN A 3 0.02 -38.55 20.29
N LEU A 4 1.20 -37.92 20.29
CA LEU A 4 2.05 -37.83 19.10
C LEU A 4 2.72 -39.20 18.92
N GLN A 5 2.10 -40.05 18.10
CA GLN A 5 2.72 -41.32 17.73
C GLN A 5 3.89 -41.04 16.75
N PRO A 6 5.08 -41.60 16.98
CA PRO A 6 6.23 -41.41 16.11
C PRO A 6 5.91 -41.87 14.69
N GLN A 7 6.09 -40.99 13.71
CA GLN A 7 5.86 -41.29 12.30
C GLN A 7 7.21 -41.49 11.58
N PRO A 8 7.30 -42.44 10.63
CA PRO A 8 8.51 -42.63 9.84
C PRO A 8 8.69 -41.49 8.84
N CYS A 9 9.88 -40.91 8.80
CA CYS A 9 10.25 -39.88 7.84
C CYS A 9 10.25 -40.45 6.41
N PRO A 10 9.56 -39.83 5.43
CA PRO A 10 9.48 -40.35 4.07
C PRO A 10 10.80 -40.22 3.29
N ASN A 11 11.75 -39.42 3.76
CA ASN A 11 13.04 -39.21 3.09
C ASN A 11 14.14 -40.17 3.58
N CYS A 12 14.18 -40.48 4.88
CA CYS A 12 15.24 -41.31 5.48
C CYS A 12 14.73 -42.56 6.22
N GLY A 13 13.42 -42.74 6.35
CA GLY A 13 12.80 -43.85 7.07
C GLY A 13 12.92 -43.79 8.60
N ALA A 14 13.59 -42.78 9.16
CA ALA A 14 13.78 -42.67 10.61
C ALA A 14 12.47 -42.26 11.31
N LEU A 15 12.18 -42.86 12.46
CA LEU A 15 11.06 -42.48 13.31
C LEU A 15 11.34 -41.12 13.95
N SER A 16 10.44 -40.16 13.78
CA SER A 16 10.53 -38.86 14.44
C SER A 16 9.17 -38.44 14.98
N ASP A 17 9.18 -37.80 16.15
CA ASP A 17 7.96 -37.30 16.79
C ASP A 17 7.42 -36.02 16.15
N ASN A 18 8.28 -35.31 15.41
CA ASN A 18 7.95 -34.04 14.75
C ASN A 18 8.42 -34.07 13.30
N LEU A 19 7.46 -34.02 12.37
CA LEU A 19 7.72 -33.81 10.95
C LEU A 19 7.51 -32.32 10.63
N ILE A 20 8.44 -31.74 9.86
CA ILE A 20 8.42 -30.35 9.42
C ILE A 20 7.90 -30.32 7.99
N SER A 21 6.90 -29.47 7.72
CA SER A 21 6.41 -29.26 6.36
C SER A 21 7.43 -28.47 5.52
N ILE A 22 7.66 -28.93 4.30
CA ILE A 22 8.54 -28.25 3.35
C ILE A 22 7.71 -27.22 2.59
N ASP A 23 8.13 -25.95 2.66
CA ASP A 23 7.53 -24.87 1.88
C ASP A 23 7.53 -25.19 0.38
N ALA A 24 6.46 -24.77 -0.32
CA ALA A 24 6.34 -24.97 -1.76
C ALA A 24 7.55 -24.41 -2.55
N GLY A 25 8.15 -23.31 -2.08
CA GLY A 25 9.35 -22.75 -2.69
C GLY A 25 10.58 -23.65 -2.54
N MET A 26 10.75 -24.29 -1.37
CA MET A 26 11.89 -25.16 -1.11
C MET A 26 11.81 -26.46 -1.92
N ARG A 27 10.61 -26.99 -2.16
CA ARG A 27 10.41 -28.16 -3.04
C ARG A 27 10.83 -27.89 -4.48
N VAL A 28 10.43 -26.73 -5.03
CA VAL A 28 10.85 -26.33 -6.39
C VAL A 28 12.37 -26.20 -6.46
N ALA A 29 12.98 -25.60 -5.45
CA ALA A 29 14.44 -25.45 -5.39
C ALA A 29 15.18 -26.80 -5.33
N LEU A 30 14.66 -27.77 -4.58
CA LEU A 30 15.23 -29.11 -4.49
C LEU A 30 15.06 -29.88 -5.80
N GLN A 31 13.91 -29.74 -6.47
CA GLN A 31 13.64 -30.33 -7.77
C GLN A 31 14.60 -29.78 -8.85
N GLU A 32 14.85 -28.46 -8.85
CA GLU A 32 15.83 -27.82 -9.75
C GLU A 32 17.27 -28.23 -9.44
N ALA A 33 17.60 -28.51 -8.18
CA ALA A 33 18.90 -29.03 -7.76
C ALA A 33 19.09 -30.54 -8.07
N GLY A 34 18.10 -31.20 -8.66
CA GLY A 34 18.14 -32.63 -8.98
C GLY A 34 17.88 -33.55 -7.78
N ALA A 35 17.47 -33.01 -6.63
CA ALA A 35 17.06 -33.79 -5.48
C ALA A 35 15.58 -34.20 -5.63
N ALA A 36 15.34 -35.50 -5.82
CA ALA A 36 14.00 -36.07 -5.93
C ALA A 36 13.30 -36.14 -4.56
N VAL A 37 12.82 -35.00 -4.05
CA VAL A 37 12.01 -34.97 -2.82
C VAL A 37 10.54 -34.92 -3.21
N SER A 38 9.86 -36.06 -3.08
CA SER A 38 8.43 -36.21 -3.39
C SER A 38 7.50 -35.96 -2.19
N ALA A 39 8.04 -35.88 -0.97
CA ALA A 39 7.26 -35.76 0.26
C ALA A 39 7.08 -34.30 0.71
N ASN A 40 5.92 -34.01 1.32
CA ASN A 40 5.57 -32.68 1.83
C ASN A 40 6.12 -32.41 3.22
N GLU A 41 6.54 -33.44 3.95
CA GLU A 41 6.99 -33.35 5.34
C GLU A 41 8.23 -34.21 5.53
N VAL A 42 9.20 -33.72 6.32
CA VAL A 42 10.46 -34.42 6.59
C VAL A 42 10.87 -34.23 8.05
N CYS A 43 11.68 -35.13 8.58
CA CYS A 43 12.24 -34.96 9.92
C CYS A 43 13.25 -33.78 9.98
N PRO A 44 13.54 -33.23 11.17
CA PRO A 44 14.43 -32.08 11.33
C PRO A 44 15.84 -32.31 10.74
N ALA A 45 16.40 -33.51 10.95
CA ALA A 45 17.72 -33.85 10.42
C ALA A 45 17.76 -33.89 8.88
N CYS A 46 16.67 -34.33 8.24
CA CYS A 46 16.55 -34.27 6.78
C CYS A 46 16.33 -32.84 6.30
N PHE A 47 15.55 -32.05 7.04
CA PHE A 47 15.32 -30.64 6.74
C PHE A 47 16.63 -29.84 6.72
N ASP A 48 17.51 -30.04 7.69
CA ASP A 48 18.81 -29.35 7.76
C ASP A 48 19.74 -29.75 6.59
N LYS A 49 19.74 -31.02 6.20
CA LYS A 49 20.50 -31.49 5.02
C LYS A 49 19.96 -30.91 3.72
N LEU A 50 18.64 -30.86 3.58
CA LEU A 50 17.96 -30.31 2.40
C LEU A 50 18.12 -28.78 2.31
N THR A 51 18.10 -28.07 3.43
CA THR A 51 18.36 -26.63 3.44
C THR A 51 19.83 -26.32 3.13
N GLY A 52 20.76 -27.17 3.58
CA GLY A 52 22.19 -27.08 3.24
C GLY A 52 22.50 -27.37 1.77
N SER A 53 21.68 -28.18 1.08
CA SER A 53 21.86 -28.49 -0.34
C SER A 53 21.32 -27.42 -1.29
N VAL A 54 20.44 -26.53 -0.82
CA VAL A 54 19.99 -25.37 -1.60
C VAL A 54 21.13 -24.36 -1.68
N SER A 55 21.71 -24.23 -2.88
CA SER A 55 22.83 -23.29 -3.10
C SER A 55 22.45 -21.87 -2.66
N GLN A 56 23.39 -21.17 -2.01
CA GLN A 56 23.21 -19.78 -1.59
C GLN A 56 22.81 -18.87 -2.77
N GLY A 57 23.26 -19.20 -3.99
CA GLY A 57 22.87 -18.52 -5.22
C GLY A 57 21.40 -18.69 -5.59
N LEU A 58 20.82 -19.88 -5.37
CA LEU A 58 19.40 -20.15 -5.62
C LEU A 58 18.53 -19.41 -4.59
N LYS A 59 18.93 -19.40 -3.32
CA LYS A 59 18.28 -18.60 -2.27
C LYS A 59 18.22 -17.12 -2.63
N LEU A 60 19.34 -16.55 -3.12
CA LEU A 60 19.39 -15.15 -3.54
C LEU A 60 18.48 -14.84 -4.76
N ARG A 61 18.35 -15.78 -5.70
CA ARG A 61 17.43 -15.65 -6.85
C ARG A 61 15.98 -15.68 -6.40
N MET A 62 15.61 -16.65 -5.56
CA MET A 62 14.26 -16.75 -5.00
C MET A 62 13.87 -15.51 -4.19
N GLU A 63 14.79 -14.96 -3.40
CA GLU A 63 14.54 -13.72 -2.66
C GLU A 63 14.33 -12.52 -3.59
N ARG A 64 15.09 -12.42 -4.69
CA ARG A 64 14.92 -11.37 -5.69
C ARG A 64 13.53 -11.48 -6.35
N ASP A 65 13.17 -12.67 -6.79
CA ASP A 65 11.88 -12.93 -7.44
C ASP A 65 10.71 -12.66 -6.48
N ALA A 66 10.85 -13.03 -5.20
CA ALA A 66 9.86 -12.75 -4.19
C ALA A 66 9.68 -11.23 -3.97
N ARG A 67 10.78 -10.46 -3.95
CA ARG A 67 10.73 -8.99 -3.85
C ARG A 67 10.05 -8.36 -5.07
N GLU A 68 10.33 -8.87 -6.27
CA GLU A 68 9.70 -8.38 -7.50
C GLU A 68 8.21 -8.71 -7.58
N LYS A 69 7.82 -9.95 -7.23
CA LYS A 69 6.41 -10.36 -7.13
C LYS A 69 5.65 -9.50 -6.12
N ASN A 70 6.25 -9.21 -4.97
CA ASN A 70 5.65 -8.35 -3.96
C ASN A 70 5.44 -6.91 -4.49
N LYS A 71 6.44 -6.32 -5.14
CA LYS A 71 6.30 -5.01 -5.80
C LYS A 71 5.16 -4.99 -6.82
N MET A 72 5.04 -6.03 -7.64
CA MET A 72 3.96 -6.15 -8.62
C MET A 72 2.59 -6.25 -7.97
N LEU A 73 2.47 -6.97 -6.85
CA LEU A 73 1.24 -7.07 -6.08
C LEU A 73 0.86 -5.73 -5.44
N MET A 74 1.81 -5.05 -4.81
CA MET A 74 1.61 -3.69 -4.28
C MET A 74 1.18 -2.72 -5.38
N TRP A 75 1.82 -2.78 -6.55
CA TRP A 75 1.48 -1.96 -7.70
C TRP A 75 0.03 -2.17 -8.14
N LYS A 76 -0.42 -3.42 -8.30
CA LYS A 76 -1.82 -3.72 -8.66
C LYS A 76 -2.81 -3.18 -7.61
N ASN A 77 -2.47 -3.27 -6.34
CA ASN A 77 -3.33 -2.84 -5.23
C ASN A 77 -3.36 -1.32 -5.01
N ARG A 78 -2.43 -0.53 -5.60
CA ARG A 78 -2.32 0.92 -5.36
C ARG A 78 -3.61 1.70 -5.63
N VAL A 79 -4.37 1.33 -6.66
CA VAL A 79 -5.61 2.01 -7.05
C VAL A 79 -6.72 1.75 -6.02
N HIS A 80 -6.72 0.57 -5.41
CA HIS A 80 -7.68 0.24 -4.36
C HIS A 80 -7.49 1.12 -3.12
N LEU A 81 -6.23 1.44 -2.75
CA LEU A 81 -5.93 2.36 -1.66
C LEU A 81 -6.57 3.74 -1.88
N ILE A 82 -6.46 4.30 -3.09
CA ILE A 82 -7.07 5.60 -3.42
C ILE A 82 -8.59 5.53 -3.40
N LYS A 83 -9.19 4.47 -3.95
CA LYS A 83 -10.65 4.29 -3.93
C LYS A 83 -11.17 4.21 -2.49
N ASN A 84 -10.47 3.47 -1.62
CA ASN A 84 -10.82 3.35 -0.21
C ASN A 84 -10.67 4.69 0.51
N ALA A 85 -9.57 5.41 0.27
CA ALA A 85 -9.36 6.74 0.86
C ALA A 85 -10.48 7.72 0.50
N ARG A 86 -10.91 7.74 -0.78
CA ARG A 86 -12.05 8.55 -1.23
C ARG A 86 -13.37 8.13 -0.59
N GLY A 87 -13.58 6.82 -0.39
CA GLY A 87 -14.72 6.30 0.37
C GLY A 87 -14.75 6.81 1.82
N LEU A 88 -13.60 6.75 2.50
CA LEU A 88 -13.43 7.26 3.86
C LEU A 88 -13.62 8.79 3.95
N MET A 89 -13.18 9.54 2.93
CA MET A 89 -13.45 10.98 2.81
C MET A 89 -14.95 11.29 2.76
N ASN A 90 -15.74 10.48 2.02
CA ASN A 90 -17.19 10.64 1.96
C ASN A 90 -17.88 10.30 3.29
N GLN A 91 -17.33 9.35 4.03
CA GLN A 91 -17.78 8.97 5.38
C GLN A 91 -17.29 9.92 6.47
N LYS A 92 -16.48 10.95 6.12
CA LYS A 92 -15.84 11.90 7.04
C LYS A 92 -14.86 11.24 8.03
N ALA A 93 -14.37 10.04 7.72
CA ALA A 93 -13.34 9.33 8.47
C ALA A 93 -11.94 9.82 8.06
N TYR A 94 -11.63 11.08 8.36
CA TYR A 94 -10.45 11.78 7.81
C TYR A 94 -9.10 11.21 8.25
N SER A 95 -8.98 10.74 9.51
CA SER A 95 -7.77 10.12 10.02
C SER A 95 -7.43 8.83 9.27
N GLU A 96 -8.43 7.97 9.04
CA GLU A 96 -8.27 6.73 8.30
C GLU A 96 -8.00 6.99 6.82
N ALA A 97 -8.67 7.99 6.23
CA ALA A 97 -8.42 8.42 4.86
C ALA A 97 -6.95 8.85 4.66
N ALA A 98 -6.40 9.64 5.60
CA ALA A 98 -5.00 10.05 5.56
C ALA A 98 -4.04 8.85 5.59
N VAL A 99 -4.31 7.85 6.43
CA VAL A 99 -3.50 6.62 6.47
C VAL A 99 -3.52 5.86 5.14
N GLN A 100 -4.67 5.80 4.46
CA GLN A 100 -4.77 5.14 3.14
C GLN A 100 -4.00 5.91 2.06
N TYR A 101 -4.05 7.25 2.09
CA TYR A 101 -3.26 8.09 1.19
C TYR A 101 -1.74 7.96 1.44
N GLU A 102 -1.31 7.96 2.71
CA GLU A 102 0.10 7.73 3.08
C GLU A 102 0.59 6.33 2.63
N LYS A 103 -0.25 5.30 2.76
CA LYS A 103 0.05 3.95 2.25
C LYS A 103 0.23 3.93 0.74
N TYR A 104 -0.59 4.67 -0.01
CA TYR A 104 -0.44 4.79 -1.46
C TYR A 104 0.92 5.40 -1.84
N LEU A 105 1.31 6.51 -1.20
CA LEU A 105 2.62 7.13 -1.42
C LEU A 105 3.76 6.15 -1.08
N ARG A 106 3.62 5.39 0.02
CA ARG A 106 4.63 4.39 0.41
C ARG A 106 4.79 3.27 -0.61
N VAL A 107 3.70 2.81 -1.23
CA VAL A 107 3.75 1.83 -2.31
C VAL A 107 4.56 2.36 -3.50
N LEU A 108 4.37 3.62 -3.88
CA LEU A 108 5.14 4.23 -4.98
C LEU A 108 6.63 4.30 -4.64
N GLU A 109 7.00 4.70 -3.43
CA GLU A 109 8.40 4.72 -2.98
C GLU A 109 9.05 3.34 -3.11
N VAL A 110 8.38 2.29 -2.65
CA VAL A 110 8.91 0.90 -2.71
C VAL A 110 9.03 0.40 -4.15
N VAL A 111 8.05 0.69 -5.00
CA VAL A 111 8.06 0.27 -6.41
C VAL A 111 9.20 0.97 -7.18
N TYR A 112 9.46 2.24 -6.89
CA TYR A 112 10.54 3.01 -7.50
C TYR A 112 11.90 2.91 -6.79
N ASN A 113 12.00 2.11 -5.72
CA ASN A 113 13.21 1.98 -4.89
C ASN A 113 13.70 3.31 -4.28
N LEU A 114 12.79 4.17 -3.85
CA LEU A 114 13.08 5.46 -3.22
C LEU A 114 12.99 5.35 -1.70
N LYS A 115 13.72 6.24 -0.99
CA LYS A 115 13.52 6.37 0.46
C LYS A 115 12.23 7.14 0.75
N LYS A 116 11.80 7.07 2.02
CA LYS A 116 10.61 7.77 2.49
C LYS A 116 10.77 9.28 2.29
N GLY A 117 9.84 9.91 1.58
CA GLY A 117 9.85 11.35 1.31
C GLY A 117 10.68 11.79 0.10
N GLU A 118 11.31 10.88 -0.64
CA GLU A 118 12.10 11.21 -1.85
C GLU A 118 11.26 11.16 -3.15
N LEU A 119 9.93 11.17 -3.05
CA LEU A 119 9.04 11.22 -4.21
C LEU A 119 9.11 12.59 -4.87
N SER A 120 9.85 12.68 -5.98
CA SER A 120 9.97 13.90 -6.77
C SER A 120 9.30 13.79 -8.15
N PRO A 121 8.85 14.91 -8.73
CA PRO A 121 8.35 14.98 -10.11
C PRO A 121 9.20 14.22 -11.12
N LYS A 122 10.52 14.31 -10.96
CA LYS A 122 11.54 13.80 -11.89
C LYS A 122 11.44 12.28 -12.09
N VAL A 123 10.91 11.56 -11.10
CA VAL A 123 10.71 10.11 -11.15
C VAL A 123 9.64 9.72 -12.19
N PHE A 124 8.74 10.65 -12.53
CA PHE A 124 7.59 10.44 -13.40
C PHE A 124 7.77 10.98 -14.84
N ASN A 125 9.00 11.32 -15.26
CA ASN A 125 9.29 11.91 -16.58
C ASN A 125 8.96 11.03 -17.80
N ASN A 126 8.62 9.76 -17.60
CA ASN A 126 8.21 8.87 -18.68
C ASN A 126 6.74 9.11 -19.06
N SER A 127 6.43 9.19 -20.36
CA SER A 127 5.06 9.46 -20.86
C SER A 127 4.03 8.47 -20.30
N ALA A 128 4.40 7.20 -20.10
CA ALA A 128 3.53 6.18 -19.48
C ALA A 128 3.25 6.44 -17.98
N ARG A 129 4.13 7.17 -17.29
CA ARG A 129 4.06 7.46 -15.84
C ARG A 129 3.47 8.83 -15.52
N SER A 130 3.31 9.70 -16.52
CA SER A 130 2.68 11.02 -16.38
C SER A 130 1.27 10.96 -15.77
N LYS A 131 0.50 9.90 -16.05
CA LYS A 131 -0.84 9.69 -15.48
C LYS A 131 -0.82 9.51 -13.96
N GLU A 132 0.19 8.80 -13.45
CA GLU A 132 0.36 8.61 -12.01
C GLU A 132 0.74 9.90 -11.32
N LEU A 133 1.46 10.80 -12.00
CA LEU A 133 1.81 12.09 -11.42
C LEU A 133 0.56 12.92 -11.10
N THR A 134 -0.44 12.93 -11.97
CA THR A 134 -1.73 13.58 -11.71
C THR A 134 -2.45 12.96 -10.50
N VAL A 135 -2.34 11.65 -10.34
CA VAL A 135 -2.93 10.94 -9.20
C VAL A 135 -2.21 11.32 -7.90
N VAL A 136 -0.87 11.28 -7.89
CA VAL A 136 -0.05 11.72 -6.76
C VAL A 136 -0.36 13.17 -6.39
N ALA A 137 -0.52 14.04 -7.38
CA ALA A 137 -0.90 15.42 -7.18
C ALA A 137 -2.25 15.57 -6.47
N SER A 138 -3.26 14.79 -6.90
CA SER A 138 -4.56 14.78 -6.25
C SER A 138 -4.50 14.26 -4.80
N VAL A 139 -3.64 13.28 -4.54
CA VAL A 139 -3.46 12.70 -3.19
C VAL A 139 -2.83 13.71 -2.23
N TYR A 140 -1.78 14.42 -2.65
CA TYR A 140 -1.18 15.47 -1.82
C TYR A 140 -2.17 16.60 -1.52
N TRP A 141 -3.00 16.97 -2.51
CA TRP A 141 -4.05 17.97 -2.30
C TRP A 141 -5.10 17.50 -1.28
N ASP A 142 -5.56 16.26 -1.38
CA ASP A 142 -6.51 15.69 -0.41
C ASP A 142 -5.90 15.60 1.00
N LEU A 143 -4.63 15.21 1.12
CA LEU A 143 -3.90 15.21 2.40
C LEU A 143 -3.81 16.62 3.00
N LEU A 144 -3.47 17.63 2.18
CA LEU A 144 -3.44 19.02 2.61
C LEU A 144 -4.81 19.46 3.15
N ARG A 145 -5.89 19.11 2.44
CA ARG A 145 -7.27 19.40 2.88
C ARG A 145 -7.62 18.71 4.20
N ILE A 146 -7.21 17.46 4.41
CA ILE A 146 -7.43 16.76 5.67
C ILE A 146 -6.66 17.45 6.81
N TYR A 147 -5.39 17.77 6.59
CA TYR A 147 -4.56 18.38 7.63
C TYR A 147 -5.00 19.80 7.98
N ASP A 148 -5.53 20.57 7.03
CA ASP A 148 -6.10 21.89 7.27
C ASP A 148 -7.31 21.85 8.24
N THR A 149 -8.04 20.73 8.30
CA THR A 149 -9.18 20.60 9.22
C THR A 149 -8.80 20.43 10.69
N ASN A 150 -7.57 20.02 11.01
CA ASN A 150 -7.15 19.81 12.40
C ASN A 150 -5.70 20.29 12.64
N PRO A 151 -5.51 21.33 13.49
CA PRO A 151 -4.21 21.96 13.71
C PRO A 151 -3.16 21.03 14.34
N ARG A 152 -3.58 19.89 14.92
CA ARG A 152 -2.68 18.87 15.48
C ARG A 152 -1.75 18.24 14.42
N TYR A 153 -2.10 18.33 13.14
CA TYR A 153 -1.30 17.78 12.04
C TYR A 153 -0.37 18.80 11.38
N GLY A 154 -0.09 19.94 12.02
CA GLY A 154 0.74 21.02 11.46
C GLY A 154 2.08 20.54 10.88
N ASP A 155 2.83 19.69 11.59
CA ASP A 155 4.13 19.19 11.12
C ASP A 155 3.98 18.30 9.87
N ARG A 156 2.94 17.47 9.82
CA ARG A 156 2.64 16.61 8.66
C ARG A 156 2.14 17.43 7.48
N MET A 157 1.43 18.52 7.75
CA MET A 157 0.99 19.47 6.74
C MET A 157 2.18 20.15 6.04
N GLN A 158 3.19 20.57 6.80
CA GLN A 158 4.40 21.18 6.22
C GLN A 158 5.15 20.20 5.32
N MET A 159 5.31 18.94 5.75
CA MET A 159 5.92 17.89 4.91
C MET A 159 5.12 17.61 3.64
N ALA A 160 3.79 17.53 3.75
CA ALA A 160 2.91 17.34 2.60
C ALA A 160 2.95 18.53 1.64
N ALA A 161 3.02 19.76 2.17
CA ALA A 161 3.12 20.99 1.38
C ALA A 161 4.47 21.10 0.67
N ALA A 162 5.58 20.78 1.33
CA ALA A 162 6.92 20.77 0.74
C ALA A 162 7.03 19.78 -0.43
N ASN A 163 6.36 18.63 -0.30
CA ASN A 163 6.31 17.60 -1.34
C ASN A 163 5.12 17.79 -2.30
N SER A 164 4.28 18.81 -2.08
CA SER A 164 3.07 19.03 -2.87
C SER A 164 3.41 19.58 -4.26
N PRO A 165 2.56 19.33 -5.25
CA PRO A 165 2.82 19.75 -6.60
C PRO A 165 2.68 21.25 -6.90
N SER A 166 2.61 22.12 -5.91
CA SER A 166 2.57 23.58 -6.14
C SER A 166 3.87 24.11 -6.78
N SER A 167 4.93 23.29 -6.81
CA SER A 167 6.17 23.46 -7.58
C SER A 167 6.11 22.89 -9.02
N PHE A 168 4.96 22.39 -9.47
CA PHE A 168 4.80 21.75 -10.78
C PHE A 168 4.16 22.76 -11.77
N PRO A 169 4.86 23.16 -12.84
CA PRO A 169 4.42 24.24 -13.73
C PRO A 169 3.16 23.96 -14.56
N SER A 170 2.54 22.76 -14.45
CA SER A 170 1.55 22.31 -15.45
C SER A 170 0.20 21.87 -14.89
N ALA A 171 -0.03 21.91 -13.57
CA ALA A 171 -1.35 21.62 -13.02
C ALA A 171 -2.17 22.92 -12.93
N ARG A 172 -2.76 23.37 -14.05
CA ARG A 172 -3.96 24.23 -13.99
C ARG A 172 -5.12 23.39 -13.44
N PHE A 173 -5.09 23.13 -12.14
CA PHE A 173 -6.23 22.55 -11.46
C PHE A 173 -7.24 23.68 -11.26
N ILE A 174 -8.35 23.61 -12.01
CA ILE A 174 -9.44 24.57 -11.92
C ILE A 174 -9.94 24.59 -10.47
N PRO A 175 -9.92 25.73 -9.77
CA PRO A 175 -10.47 25.82 -8.43
C PRO A 175 -11.99 25.88 -8.56
N THR A 176 -12.67 24.75 -8.64
CA THR A 176 -14.13 24.71 -8.46
C THR A 176 -14.46 24.71 -6.97
N SER A 177 -14.29 25.87 -6.33
CA SER A 177 -15.15 26.37 -5.25
C SER A 177 -14.54 27.61 -4.59
N SER A 178 -14.45 28.71 -5.34
CA SER A 178 -14.73 30.00 -4.72
C SER A 178 -16.21 29.95 -4.29
N ARG A 179 -16.45 29.51 -3.05
CA ARG A 179 -17.74 29.63 -2.37
C ARG A 179 -18.04 31.11 -2.26
N LYS A 180 -18.67 31.66 -3.30
CA LYS A 180 -19.20 33.01 -3.36
C LYS A 180 -20.17 33.10 -2.18
N ARG A 181 -19.74 33.70 -1.06
CA ARG A 181 -20.61 34.02 0.07
C ARG A 181 -21.73 34.88 -0.51
N ARG A 182 -22.92 34.29 -0.70
CA ARG A 182 -24.11 35.07 -1.01
C ARG A 182 -24.36 35.97 0.19
N PRO A 183 -24.46 37.30 0.03
CA PRO A 183 -24.90 38.15 1.11
C PRO A 183 -26.32 37.74 1.48
N SER A 184 -26.55 37.56 2.78
CA SER A 184 -27.85 37.29 3.39
C SER A 184 -28.82 38.42 3.01
N ARG A 185 -29.71 38.16 2.05
CA ARG A 185 -30.87 39.03 1.81
C ARG A 185 -31.80 38.89 3.02
N ALA A 186 -31.84 39.93 3.83
CA ALA A 186 -32.87 40.14 4.83
C ALA A 186 -34.24 40.08 4.14
N ARG A 187 -35.16 39.28 4.69
CA ARG A 187 -36.56 39.26 4.25
C ARG A 187 -37.23 40.54 4.74
N PRO A 188 -37.89 41.35 3.89
CA PRO A 188 -38.80 42.38 4.38
C PRO A 188 -40.03 41.73 5.00
N ARG A 189 -40.35 42.09 6.25
CA ARG A 189 -41.65 41.84 6.87
C ARG A 189 -42.68 42.74 6.20
N THR A 190 -43.49 42.21 5.30
CA THR A 190 -44.71 42.89 4.86
C THR A 190 -45.77 42.76 5.95
N ARG A 191 -46.22 43.92 6.45
CA ARG A 191 -47.39 44.07 7.32
C ARG A 191 -48.64 43.61 6.56
N VAL A 192 -49.42 42.73 7.17
CA VAL A 192 -50.82 42.52 6.81
C VAL A 192 -51.59 43.67 7.45
N SER A 193 -52.16 44.56 6.63
CA SER A 193 -53.08 45.60 7.11
C SER A 193 -54.50 45.09 6.95
N CYS A 194 -55.20 44.96 8.08
CA CYS A 194 -56.65 44.81 8.13
C CYS A 194 -57.35 46.09 7.64
N ALA A 195 -58.42 45.91 6.88
CA ALA A 195 -59.60 46.77 6.74
C ALA A 195 -60.72 45.80 6.26
N LEU A 196 -61.87 45.58 6.89
CA LEU A 196 -62.77 46.40 7.71
C LEU A 196 -63.04 47.76 7.04
N PHE A 197 -63.88 47.77 6.00
CA PHE A 197 -65.31 48.06 6.07
C PHE A 197 -65.98 47.72 4.73
#